data_AF-A0A945E9P5-F1
#
_entry.id   AF-A0A945E9P5-F1
#
_cell.length_a   1.000
_cell.length_b   1.000
_cell.length_c   1.000
_cell.angle_alpha   90.00
_cell.angle_beta   90.00
_cell.angle_gamma   90.00
#
_symmetry.space_group_name_H-M   'P 1'
#
loop_
_entity.id
_entity.type
_entity.pdbx_description
1 polymer ?
#
loop_
_entity_poly.entity_id
_entity_poly.type
_entity_poly.pdbx_seq_one_letter_code
_entity_poly.pdbx_strand_id
1 'polypeptide(L)'
;MTTKTDTSDFLQKESDSIDETIKNFLKENGVFELSKDEQIVKVAKLIADIPWGKSRTVEELLVLKKYGTCTAKHSALQRCYNLLGIKSHQVVSTFKWSEQGISYPENLQKILAEGEWDHGHNFLQVENRDGEVIDVDVTWNPSLLEYGFKSLPEDWDGETSFLGLKIDQRWENVDMKTKKIELIESLSPELRERREKFLELFVEWIHSINHTF
;
A
#
# COMPACT_ATOMS: atom_id res chain seq x y z
N MET A 1 21.91 -28.25 -13.52
CA MET A 1 20.51 -28.65 -13.34
C MET A 1 20.15 -28.46 -11.88
N THR A 2 19.75 -27.25 -11.50
CA THR A 2 19.10 -26.98 -10.21
C THR A 2 17.67 -27.51 -10.29
N THR A 3 17.35 -28.52 -9.51
CA THR A 3 16.07 -29.23 -9.56
C THR A 3 14.96 -28.40 -8.95
N LYS A 4 13.77 -28.40 -9.57
CA LYS A 4 12.57 -27.64 -9.15
C LYS A 4 12.17 -27.81 -7.67
N THR A 5 12.64 -28.87 -7.01
CA THR A 5 12.47 -29.16 -5.58
C THR A 5 13.16 -28.14 -4.66
N ASP A 6 14.38 -27.69 -4.96
CA ASP A 6 15.11 -26.76 -4.07
C ASP A 6 14.50 -25.35 -4.08
N THR A 7 13.94 -24.93 -5.22
CA THR A 7 13.30 -23.61 -5.33
C THR A 7 11.94 -23.59 -4.64
N SER A 8 11.18 -24.69 -4.71
CA SER A 8 9.88 -24.81 -4.01
C SER A 8 10.05 -24.79 -2.49
N ASP A 9 11.02 -25.53 -1.97
CA ASP A 9 11.30 -25.59 -0.53
C ASP A 9 11.84 -24.28 0.01
N PHE A 10 12.65 -23.56 -0.78
CA PHE A 10 13.14 -22.23 -0.43
C PHE A 10 12.00 -21.20 -0.38
N LEU A 11 11.14 -21.16 -1.41
CA LEU A 11 10.00 -20.25 -1.47
C LEU A 11 8.98 -20.53 -0.37
N GLN A 12 8.77 -21.80 -0.01
CA GLN A 12 7.89 -22.18 1.10
C GLN A 12 8.45 -21.68 2.44
N LYS A 13 9.75 -21.87 2.70
CA LYS A 13 10.41 -21.38 3.92
C LYS A 13 10.38 -19.85 4.04
N GLU A 14 10.56 -19.14 2.92
CA GLU A 14 10.46 -17.68 2.87
C GLU A 14 9.02 -17.21 3.17
N SER A 15 8.01 -17.92 2.64
CA SER A 15 6.61 -17.66 2.97
C SER A 15 6.28 -17.90 4.44
N ASP A 16 6.73 -19.03 4.99
CA ASP A 16 6.49 -19.41 6.40
C ASP A 16 7.13 -18.40 7.37
N SER A 17 8.31 -17.88 7.05
CA SER A 17 9.00 -16.84 7.83
C SER A 17 8.23 -15.51 7.86
N ILE A 18 7.62 -15.11 6.73
CA ILE A 18 6.80 -13.89 6.66
C ILE A 18 5.50 -14.08 7.45
N ASP A 19 4.89 -15.27 7.40
CA ASP A 19 3.64 -15.52 8.11
C ASP A 19 3.85 -15.54 9.63
N GLU A 20 4.96 -16.07 10.13
CA GLU A 20 5.34 -15.94 11.54
C GLU A 20 5.60 -14.48 11.95
N THR A 21 6.21 -13.69 11.06
CA THR A 21 6.38 -12.24 11.29
C THR A 21 5.03 -11.54 11.43
N ILE A 22 4.07 -11.84 10.55
CA ILE A 22 2.72 -11.27 10.62
C ILE A 22 2.00 -11.73 11.90
N LYS A 23 2.06 -13.01 12.26
CA LYS A 23 1.46 -13.51 13.50
C LYS A 23 2.02 -12.80 14.73
N ASN A 24 3.34 -12.61 14.79
CA ASN A 24 3.96 -11.87 15.89
C ASN A 24 3.48 -10.42 15.92
N PHE A 25 3.45 -9.74 14.77
CA PHE A 25 2.89 -8.39 14.66
C PHE A 25 1.45 -8.29 15.16
N LEU A 26 0.58 -9.22 14.74
CA LEU A 26 -0.82 -9.27 15.19
C LEU A 26 -0.94 -9.54 16.69
N LYS A 27 -0.12 -10.46 17.22
CA LYS A 27 -0.10 -10.83 18.64
C LYS A 27 0.39 -9.68 19.52
N GLU A 28 1.49 -9.03 19.15
CA GLU A 28 2.05 -7.88 19.87
C GLU A 28 1.08 -6.71 19.96
N ASN A 29 0.20 -6.58 18.96
CA ASN A 29 -0.82 -5.54 18.92
C ASN A 29 -2.20 -5.99 19.45
N GLY A 30 -2.27 -7.17 20.09
CA GLY A 30 -3.48 -7.67 20.75
C GLY A 30 -4.63 -8.01 19.80
N VAL A 31 -4.36 -8.21 18.51
CA VAL A 31 -5.42 -8.36 17.50
C VAL A 31 -6.21 -9.67 17.67
N PHE A 32 -5.55 -10.75 18.09
CA PHE A 32 -6.20 -12.07 18.20
C PHE A 32 -7.30 -12.15 19.28
N GLU A 33 -7.30 -11.22 20.25
CA GLU A 33 -8.29 -11.18 21.33
C GLU A 33 -9.55 -10.38 20.96
N LEU A 34 -9.55 -9.73 19.80
CA LEU A 34 -10.63 -8.88 19.31
C LEU A 34 -11.68 -9.68 18.52
N SER A 35 -12.90 -9.15 18.44
CA SER A 35 -13.89 -9.64 17.48
C SER A 35 -13.43 -9.41 16.03
N LYS A 36 -13.98 -10.15 15.06
CA LYS A 36 -13.58 -10.00 13.65
C LYS A 36 -13.71 -8.56 13.14
N ASP A 37 -14.77 -7.87 13.51
CA ASP A 37 -15.02 -6.49 13.09
C ASP A 37 -13.96 -5.54 13.65
N GLU A 38 -13.63 -5.70 14.94
CA GLU A 38 -12.55 -4.95 15.59
C GLU A 38 -11.17 -5.31 15.01
N GLN A 39 -10.95 -6.56 14.57
CA GLN A 39 -9.73 -6.97 13.89
C GLN A 39 -9.56 -6.24 12.55
N ILE A 40 -10.62 -6.12 11.73
CA ILE A 40 -10.61 -5.37 10.47
C ILE A 40 -10.12 -3.94 10.75
N VAL A 41 -10.80 -3.24 11.66
CA VAL A 41 -10.50 -1.85 12.00
C VAL A 41 -9.09 -1.70 12.56
N LYS A 42 -8.72 -2.54 13.54
CA LYS A 42 -7.43 -2.44 14.23
C LYS A 42 -6.28 -2.68 13.28
N VAL A 43 -6.33 -3.71 12.43
CA VAL A 43 -5.26 -4.03 11.50
C VAL A 43 -5.12 -2.96 10.42
N ALA A 44 -6.22 -2.47 9.85
CA ALA A 44 -6.18 -1.38 8.87
C ALA A 44 -5.48 -0.14 9.45
N LYS A 45 -5.85 0.27 10.67
CA LYS A 45 -5.24 1.41 11.37
C LYS A 45 -3.76 1.19 11.65
N LEU A 46 -3.38 0.02 12.18
CA LEU A 46 -1.97 -0.32 12.44
C LEU A 46 -1.11 -0.25 11.17
N ILE A 47 -1.62 -0.74 10.04
CA ILE A 47 -0.89 -0.67 8.78
C ILE A 47 -0.90 0.76 8.23
N ALA A 48 -2.00 1.51 8.35
CA ALA A 48 -2.10 2.90 7.90
C ALA A 48 -1.08 3.80 8.61
N ASP A 49 -0.89 3.62 9.91
CA ASP A 49 0.05 4.39 10.74
C ASP A 49 1.52 4.21 10.35
N ILE A 50 1.87 3.09 9.71
CA ILE A 50 3.25 2.86 9.25
C ILE A 50 3.62 3.91 8.19
N PRO A 51 4.72 4.66 8.34
CA PRO A 51 5.10 5.70 7.38
C PRO A 51 5.15 5.22 5.92
N TRP A 52 4.70 6.06 5.00
CA TRP A 52 4.94 5.81 3.58
C TRP A 52 6.44 5.94 3.26
N GLY A 53 6.97 5.07 2.40
CA GLY A 53 8.37 5.14 1.96
C GLY A 53 8.73 4.10 0.90
N LYS A 54 10.02 4.00 0.57
CA LYS A 54 10.49 3.23 -0.61
C LYS A 54 10.40 1.70 -0.52
N SER A 55 10.09 1.12 0.64
CA SER A 55 10.00 -0.34 0.79
C SER A 55 8.86 -0.93 -0.03
N ARG A 56 9.08 -2.13 -0.56
CA ARG A 56 8.13 -2.81 -1.45
C ARG A 56 7.70 -4.19 -0.96
N THR A 57 8.35 -4.74 0.07
CA THR A 57 8.00 -6.05 0.64
C THR A 57 7.40 -5.92 2.04
N VAL A 58 6.67 -6.96 2.44
CA VAL A 58 6.09 -7.08 3.79
C VAL A 58 7.18 -7.15 4.86
N GLU A 59 8.26 -7.87 4.60
CA GLU A 59 9.40 -7.98 5.52
C GLU A 59 10.11 -6.64 5.71
N GLU A 60 10.37 -5.90 4.62
CA GLU A 60 10.95 -4.56 4.73
C GLU A 60 10.05 -3.64 5.55
N LEU A 61 8.74 -3.70 5.32
CA LEU A 61 7.76 -2.87 5.99
C LEU A 61 7.63 -3.21 7.49
N LEU A 62 7.51 -4.48 7.86
CA LEU A 62 7.23 -4.87 9.24
C LEU A 62 8.47 -5.14 10.08
N VAL A 63 9.63 -5.44 9.49
CA VAL A 63 10.83 -5.85 10.25
C VAL A 63 11.95 -4.85 10.07
N LEU A 64 12.38 -4.62 8.83
CA LEU A 64 13.68 -4.00 8.57
C LEU A 64 13.65 -2.46 8.58
N LYS A 65 12.66 -1.87 7.91
CA LYS A 65 12.64 -0.43 7.59
C LYS A 65 11.52 0.33 8.28
N LYS A 66 10.41 -0.33 8.63
CA LYS A 66 9.25 0.29 9.31
C LYS A 66 8.62 1.44 8.51
N TYR A 67 8.68 1.36 7.19
CA TYR A 67 7.96 2.21 6.24
C TYR A 67 7.72 1.43 4.94
N GLY A 68 6.77 1.85 4.09
CA GLY A 68 6.61 1.25 2.76
C GLY A 68 5.61 1.90 1.82
N THR A 69 5.67 1.48 0.56
CA THR A 69 4.78 1.93 -0.52
C THR A 69 3.38 1.35 -0.39
N CYS A 70 2.43 1.81 -1.23
CA CYS A 70 1.10 1.19 -1.33
C CYS A 70 1.16 -0.32 -1.58
N THR A 71 2.12 -0.80 -2.38
CA THR A 71 2.31 -2.23 -2.62
C THR A 71 2.65 -2.97 -1.33
N ALA A 72 3.64 -2.48 -0.57
CA ALA A 72 4.07 -3.15 0.67
C ALA A 72 2.96 -3.15 1.72
N LYS A 73 2.32 -1.98 1.94
CA LYS A 73 1.28 -1.78 2.95
C LYS A 73 0.07 -2.67 2.69
N HIS A 74 -0.49 -2.66 1.48
CA HIS A 74 -1.64 -3.51 1.17
C HIS A 74 -1.31 -4.99 1.05
N SER A 75 -0.07 -5.35 0.68
CA SER A 75 0.36 -6.76 0.76
C SER A 75 0.40 -7.24 2.21
N ALA A 76 0.90 -6.41 3.13
CA ALA A 76 0.94 -6.72 4.56
C ALA A 76 -0.48 -6.81 5.14
N LEU A 77 -1.36 -5.85 4.79
CA LEU A 77 -2.76 -5.84 5.19
C LEU A 77 -3.49 -7.11 4.73
N GLN A 78 -3.33 -7.49 3.46
CA GLN A 78 -3.96 -8.68 2.91
C GLN A 78 -3.48 -9.96 3.61
N ARG A 79 -2.17 -10.07 3.89
CA ARG A 79 -1.64 -11.22 4.64
C ARG A 79 -2.18 -11.28 6.06
N CYS A 80 -2.31 -10.15 6.75
CA CYS A 80 -2.95 -10.08 8.06
C CYS A 80 -4.39 -10.59 7.99
N TYR A 81 -5.19 -10.09 7.04
CA TYR A 81 -6.57 -10.52 6.85
C TYR A 81 -6.70 -11.99 6.50
N ASN A 82 -5.85 -12.52 5.62
CA ASN A 82 -5.83 -13.94 5.28
C ASN A 82 -5.58 -14.81 6.52
N LEU A 83 -4.64 -14.43 7.39
CA LEU A 83 -4.36 -15.16 8.64
C LEU A 83 -5.51 -15.10 9.65
N LEU A 84 -6.32 -14.03 9.61
CA LEU A 84 -7.50 -13.85 10.46
C LEU A 84 -8.77 -14.43 9.83
N GLY A 85 -8.68 -15.00 8.62
CA GLY A 85 -9.83 -15.53 7.88
C GLY A 85 -10.84 -14.44 7.46
N ILE A 86 -10.34 -13.24 7.18
CA ILE A 86 -11.08 -12.11 6.59
C ILE A 86 -10.85 -12.14 5.08
N LYS A 87 -11.93 -12.16 4.30
CA LYS A 87 -11.81 -12.21 2.84
C LYS A 87 -11.39 -10.85 2.31
N SER A 88 -10.33 -10.83 1.51
CA SER A 88 -9.87 -9.62 0.85
C SER A 88 -9.14 -9.91 -0.45
N HIS A 89 -9.22 -8.98 -1.41
CA HIS A 89 -8.53 -9.08 -2.69
C HIS A 89 -7.91 -7.75 -3.10
N GLN A 90 -6.79 -7.83 -3.82
CA GLN A 90 -6.11 -6.66 -4.35
C GLN A 90 -6.91 -6.06 -5.50
N VAL A 91 -6.99 -4.74 -5.53
CA VAL A 91 -7.47 -3.97 -6.67
C VAL A 91 -6.33 -3.10 -7.16
N VAL A 92 -6.07 -3.14 -8.47
CA VAL A 92 -5.09 -2.25 -9.12
C VAL A 92 -5.83 -1.04 -9.65
N SER A 93 -5.23 0.13 -9.54
CA SER A 93 -5.80 1.36 -10.08
C SER A 93 -4.75 2.28 -10.68
N THR A 94 -5.17 3.35 -11.34
CA THR A 94 -4.33 4.49 -11.68
C THR A 94 -4.88 5.77 -11.08
N PHE A 95 -4.00 6.75 -10.90
CA PHE A 95 -4.37 8.12 -10.57
C PHE A 95 -3.40 9.12 -11.21
N LYS A 96 -3.83 10.38 -11.26
CA LYS A 96 -2.98 11.56 -11.52
C LYS A 96 -2.55 12.25 -10.23
N TRP A 97 -1.26 12.48 -10.02
CA TRP A 97 -0.71 13.21 -8.87
C TRP A 97 -1.28 14.63 -8.75
N SER A 98 -1.48 15.32 -9.87
CA SER A 98 -2.01 16.68 -9.92
C SER A 98 -3.45 16.80 -9.43
N GLU A 99 -4.22 15.70 -9.46
CA GLU A 99 -5.64 15.69 -9.10
C GLU A 99 -5.91 15.38 -7.61
N GLN A 100 -4.86 15.12 -6.82
CA GLN A 100 -5.00 14.66 -5.45
C GLN A 100 -5.18 15.79 -4.42
N GLY A 101 -4.97 17.05 -4.82
CA GLY A 101 -5.02 18.20 -3.90
C GLY A 101 -3.83 18.29 -2.94
N ILE A 102 -2.74 17.59 -3.25
CA ILE A 102 -1.51 17.57 -2.45
C ILE A 102 -0.69 18.84 -2.70
N SER A 103 -0.20 19.44 -1.62
CA SER A 103 0.68 20.62 -1.63
C SER A 103 2.14 20.22 -1.83
N TYR A 104 2.50 19.86 -3.06
CA TYR A 104 3.87 19.43 -3.38
C TYR A 104 4.89 20.58 -3.28
N PRO A 105 6.15 20.30 -2.92
CA PRO A 105 7.28 21.18 -3.15
C PRO A 105 7.43 21.64 -4.62
N GLU A 106 7.98 22.84 -4.83
CA GLU A 106 8.09 23.48 -6.16
C GLU A 106 8.81 22.60 -7.20
N ASN A 107 9.86 21.88 -6.80
CA ASN A 107 10.59 20.98 -7.69
C ASN A 107 9.72 19.82 -8.20
N LEU A 108 8.84 19.26 -7.36
CA LEU A 108 7.89 18.23 -7.77
C LEU A 108 6.78 18.80 -8.65
N GLN A 109 6.27 19.99 -8.33
CA GLN A 109 5.26 20.68 -9.15
C GLN A 109 5.76 20.92 -10.57
N LYS A 110 7.01 21.38 -10.74
CA LYS A 110 7.64 21.60 -12.05
C LYS A 110 7.65 20.33 -12.90
N ILE A 111 8.01 19.20 -12.29
CA ILE A 111 8.03 17.91 -12.99
C ILE A 111 6.62 17.52 -13.47
N LEU A 112 5.59 17.71 -12.64
CA LEU A 112 4.21 17.43 -13.04
C LEU A 112 3.72 18.35 -14.16
N ALA A 113 4.11 19.63 -14.14
CA ALA A 113 3.75 20.62 -15.15
C ALA A 113 4.35 20.34 -16.54
N GLU A 114 5.49 19.64 -16.61
CA GLU A 114 6.12 19.21 -17.87
C GLU A 114 5.37 18.05 -18.54
N GLY A 115 4.43 17.42 -17.83
CA GLY A 115 3.54 16.40 -18.35
C GLY A 115 3.47 15.18 -17.45
N GLU A 116 2.25 14.70 -17.24
CA GLU A 116 1.92 13.68 -16.25
C GLU A 116 1.66 12.31 -16.89
N TRP A 117 1.76 11.25 -16.09
CA TRP A 117 1.49 9.86 -16.47
C TRP A 117 0.39 9.28 -15.58
N ASP A 118 -0.20 8.16 -15.99
CA ASP A 118 -1.09 7.39 -15.11
C ASP A 118 -0.26 6.61 -14.09
N HIS A 119 -0.29 7.04 -12.82
CA HIS A 119 0.50 6.39 -11.78
C HIS A 119 -0.24 5.16 -11.24
N GLY A 120 0.38 3.99 -11.37
CA GLY A 120 -0.17 2.74 -10.87
C GLY A 120 -0.23 2.66 -9.35
N HIS A 121 -1.41 2.36 -8.82
CA HIS A 121 -1.74 2.23 -7.41
C HIS A 121 -2.37 0.87 -7.11
N ASN A 122 -2.46 0.51 -5.83
CA ASN A 122 -3.27 -0.62 -5.39
C ASN A 122 -3.85 -0.36 -4.01
N PHE A 123 -5.01 -0.95 -3.75
CA PHE A 123 -5.70 -0.97 -2.47
C PHE A 123 -6.41 -2.33 -2.30
N LEU A 124 -7.11 -2.55 -1.19
CA LEU A 124 -7.86 -3.79 -0.97
C LEU A 124 -9.36 -3.59 -1.10
N GLN A 125 -10.02 -4.60 -1.62
CA GLN A 125 -11.43 -4.85 -1.33
C GLN A 125 -11.52 -5.86 -0.19
N VAL A 126 -12.39 -5.59 0.79
CA VAL A 126 -12.53 -6.36 2.03
C VAL A 126 -14.01 -6.64 2.26
N GLU A 127 -14.33 -7.87 2.68
CA GLU A 127 -15.68 -8.22 3.13
C GLU A 127 -15.90 -7.70 4.56
N ASN A 128 -16.85 -6.79 4.75
CA ASN A 128 -17.23 -6.28 6.07
C ASN A 128 -18.09 -7.30 6.84
N ARG A 129 -18.58 -6.93 8.02
CA ARG A 129 -19.38 -7.83 8.88
C ARG A 129 -20.71 -8.25 8.27
N ASP A 130 -21.28 -7.38 7.43
CA ASP A 130 -22.56 -7.57 6.76
C ASP A 130 -22.41 -8.36 5.44
N GLY A 131 -21.17 -8.76 5.10
CA GLY A 131 -20.85 -9.48 3.87
C GLY A 131 -20.73 -8.60 2.62
N GLU A 132 -20.77 -7.28 2.80
CA GLU A 132 -20.58 -6.29 1.75
C GLU A 132 -19.10 -6.10 1.45
N VAL A 133 -18.78 -5.78 0.20
CA VAL A 133 -17.40 -5.54 -0.23
C VAL A 133 -17.12 -4.04 -0.21
N ILE A 134 -16.14 -3.64 0.60
CA ILE A 134 -15.72 -2.25 0.75
C ILE A 134 -14.29 -2.05 0.25
N ASP A 135 -14.01 -0.86 -0.28
CA ASP A 135 -12.66 -0.45 -0.69
C ASP A 135 -11.91 0.09 0.54
N VAL A 136 -10.67 -0.36 0.75
CA VAL A 136 -9.82 0.03 1.89
C VAL A 136 -8.43 0.39 1.39
N ASP A 137 -8.12 1.69 1.42
CA ASP A 137 -6.79 2.23 1.08
C ASP A 137 -6.08 2.77 2.32
N VAL A 138 -4.98 2.12 2.71
CA VAL A 138 -4.19 2.48 3.89
C VAL A 138 -2.89 3.20 3.54
N THR A 139 -2.76 3.75 2.32
CA THR A 139 -1.47 4.20 1.78
C THR A 139 -0.79 5.32 2.55
N TRP A 140 -1.55 6.34 2.95
CA TRP A 140 -1.00 7.54 3.54
C TRP A 140 -1.12 7.50 5.05
N ASN A 141 0.00 7.69 5.74
CA ASN A 141 0.03 7.80 7.20
C ASN A 141 -0.44 9.19 7.66
N PRO A 142 -0.98 9.33 8.89
CA PRO A 142 -1.65 10.56 9.34
C PRO A 142 -0.81 11.84 9.29
N SER A 143 0.51 11.77 9.48
CA SER A 143 1.39 12.97 9.41
C SER A 143 1.38 13.63 8.03
N LEU A 144 0.91 12.96 6.98
CA LEU A 144 0.81 13.52 5.64
C LEU A 144 -0.46 14.34 5.41
N LEU A 145 -1.42 14.31 6.33
CA LEU A 145 -2.69 15.04 6.21
C LEU A 145 -2.49 16.55 6.01
N GLU A 146 -1.50 17.14 6.69
CA GLU A 146 -1.23 18.59 6.60
C GLU A 146 -0.79 19.04 5.20
N TYR A 147 -0.30 18.11 4.38
CA TYR A 147 0.11 18.35 3.00
C TYR A 147 -0.98 18.03 1.98
N GLY A 148 -2.20 17.70 2.42
CA GLY A 148 -3.34 17.42 1.54
C GLY A 148 -3.48 15.95 1.12
N PHE A 149 -2.67 15.04 1.66
CA PHE A 149 -2.92 13.61 1.51
C PHE A 149 -4.18 13.19 2.28
N LYS A 150 -4.84 12.11 1.85
CA LYS A 150 -5.99 11.53 2.55
C LYS A 150 -5.58 10.23 3.23
N SER A 151 -5.38 10.26 4.55
CA SER A 151 -5.16 9.04 5.34
C SER A 151 -6.48 8.38 5.74
N LEU A 152 -6.41 7.09 6.10
CA LEU A 152 -7.54 6.39 6.68
C LEU A 152 -8.09 7.20 7.88
N PRO A 153 -9.41 7.46 7.97
CA PRO A 153 -9.99 8.23 9.06
C PRO A 153 -9.77 7.59 10.43
N GLU A 154 -9.52 8.40 11.46
CA GLU A 154 -9.34 7.90 12.83
C GLU A 154 -10.59 7.19 13.36
N ASP A 155 -11.76 7.64 12.93
CA ASP A 155 -13.09 7.11 13.26
C ASP A 155 -13.59 6.07 12.26
N TRP A 156 -12.74 5.61 11.33
CA TRP A 156 -13.11 4.55 10.38
C TRP A 156 -13.61 3.31 11.12
N ASP A 157 -14.76 2.82 10.68
CA ASP A 157 -15.62 1.85 11.38
C ASP A 157 -15.54 0.43 10.81
N GLY A 158 -14.85 0.24 9.69
CA GLY A 158 -14.77 -1.05 9.01
C GLY A 158 -15.97 -1.35 8.11
N GLU A 159 -16.89 -0.41 7.94
CA GLU A 159 -18.13 -0.58 7.16
C GLU A 159 -18.19 0.34 5.94
N THR A 160 -17.50 1.48 5.97
CA THR A 160 -17.54 2.44 4.87
C THR A 160 -16.29 2.33 3.98
N SER A 161 -16.48 2.24 2.66
CA SER A 161 -15.36 2.31 1.71
C SER A 161 -14.54 3.60 1.88
N PHE A 162 -13.22 3.46 1.90
CA PHE A 162 -12.27 4.56 1.95
C PHE A 162 -11.18 4.41 0.89
N LEU A 163 -10.99 5.48 0.10
CA LEU A 163 -9.91 5.62 -0.87
C LEU A 163 -9.09 6.87 -0.53
N GLY A 164 -7.78 6.68 -0.33
CA GLY A 164 -6.83 7.75 -0.04
C GLY A 164 -6.44 8.58 -1.26
N LEU A 165 -7.01 8.26 -2.43
CA LEU A 165 -6.71 8.87 -3.72
C LEU A 165 -7.98 8.98 -4.56
N LYS A 166 -8.00 9.99 -5.45
CA LYS A 166 -8.93 10.06 -6.57
C LYS A 166 -8.42 9.15 -7.69
N ILE A 167 -9.18 8.11 -8.02
CA ILE A 167 -8.82 7.07 -8.98
C ILE A 167 -9.38 7.38 -10.37
N ASP A 168 -8.60 7.08 -11.42
CA ASP A 168 -8.98 7.25 -12.82
C ASP A 168 -9.45 5.94 -13.46
N GLN A 169 -8.68 4.86 -13.27
CA GLN A 169 -9.00 3.53 -13.78
C GLN A 169 -8.82 2.49 -12.68
N ARG A 170 -9.63 1.42 -12.71
CA ARG A 170 -9.56 0.29 -11.77
C ARG A 170 -9.63 -1.05 -12.48
N TRP A 171 -8.91 -2.03 -11.96
CA TRP A 171 -8.92 -3.42 -12.41
C TRP A 171 -8.98 -4.35 -11.20
N GLU A 172 -9.98 -5.22 -11.21
CA GLU A 172 -10.18 -6.28 -10.24
C GLU A 172 -9.75 -7.62 -10.82
N ASN A 173 -9.43 -8.59 -9.96
CA ASN A 173 -9.09 -9.96 -10.37
C ASN A 173 -7.90 -10.04 -11.35
N VAL A 174 -6.98 -9.08 -11.28
CA VAL A 174 -5.72 -9.07 -12.04
C VAL A 174 -4.55 -9.36 -11.13
N ASP A 175 -3.48 -9.94 -11.68
CA ASP A 175 -2.21 -10.02 -10.94
C ASP A 175 -1.64 -8.61 -10.76
N MET A 176 -1.55 -8.17 -9.51
CA MET A 176 -1.15 -6.80 -9.15
C MET A 176 0.24 -6.46 -9.71
N LYS A 177 1.19 -7.38 -9.60
CA LYS A 177 2.58 -7.15 -10.02
C LYS A 177 2.67 -7.00 -11.53
N THR A 178 2.07 -7.94 -12.27
CA THR A 178 2.01 -7.93 -13.73
C THR A 178 1.33 -6.65 -14.22
N LYS A 179 0.17 -6.30 -13.67
CA LYS A 179 -0.56 -5.11 -14.12
C LYS A 179 0.21 -3.81 -13.88
N LYS A 180 0.90 -3.67 -12.75
CA LYS A 180 1.75 -2.50 -12.47
C LYS A 180 2.97 -2.43 -13.39
N ILE A 181 3.53 -3.57 -13.80
CA ILE A 181 4.61 -3.62 -14.79
C ILE A 181 4.08 -3.15 -16.15
N GLU A 182 2.94 -3.67 -16.61
CA GLU A 182 2.31 -3.24 -17.86
C GLU A 182 2.08 -1.72 -17.91
N LEU A 183 1.59 -1.13 -16.81
CA LEU A 183 1.36 0.31 -16.73
C LEU A 183 2.65 1.10 -16.94
N ILE A 184 3.76 0.69 -16.32
CA ILE A 184 5.07 1.35 -16.48
C ILE A 184 5.65 1.11 -17.88
N GLU A 185 5.50 -0.10 -18.41
CA GLU A 185 6.00 -0.48 -19.72
C GLU A 185 5.27 0.24 -20.86
N SER A 186 4.00 0.61 -20.65
CA SER A 186 3.20 1.39 -21.59
C SER A 186 3.65 2.85 -21.74
N LEU A 187 4.45 3.36 -20.80
CA LEU A 187 4.96 4.74 -20.84
C LEU A 187 6.05 4.89 -21.91
N SER A 188 6.06 6.05 -22.57
CA SER A 188 7.18 6.45 -23.41
C SER A 188 8.48 6.56 -22.57
N PRO A 189 9.67 6.43 -23.19
CA PRO A 189 10.94 6.57 -22.46
C PRO A 189 11.05 7.88 -21.68
N GLU A 190 10.60 8.99 -22.28
CA GLU A 190 10.59 10.31 -21.64
C GLU A 190 9.68 10.37 -20.41
N LEU A 191 8.47 9.84 -20.50
CA LEU A 191 7.55 9.77 -19.35
C LEU A 191 8.07 8.86 -18.25
N ARG A 192 8.77 7.77 -18.61
CA ARG A 192 9.37 6.85 -17.65
C ARG A 192 10.51 7.52 -16.87
N GLU A 193 11.42 8.21 -17.55
CA GLU A 193 12.51 8.97 -16.92
C GLU A 193 11.95 10.05 -15.99
N ARG A 194 10.93 10.79 -16.45
CA ARG A 194 10.27 11.82 -15.65
C ARG A 194 9.61 11.24 -14.40
N ARG A 195 8.90 10.12 -14.55
CA ARG A 195 8.28 9.38 -13.43
C ARG A 195 9.33 8.96 -12.40
N GLU A 196 10.47 8.42 -12.85
CA GLU A 196 11.55 7.99 -11.96
C GLU A 196 12.12 9.16 -11.17
N LYS A 197 12.43 10.27 -11.85
CA LYS A 197 12.89 11.52 -11.22
C LYS A 197 11.88 12.06 -10.20
N PHE A 198 10.59 12.06 -10.54
CA PHE A 198 9.54 12.48 -9.61
C PHE A 198 9.52 11.59 -8.37
N LEU A 199 9.54 10.26 -8.55
CA LEU A 199 9.44 9.32 -7.43
C LEU A 199 10.66 9.37 -6.50
N GLU A 200 11.84 9.60 -7.04
CA GLU A 200 13.05 9.81 -6.23
C GLU A 200 12.88 11.02 -5.30
N LEU A 201 12.57 12.19 -5.86
CA LEU A 201 12.36 13.42 -5.10
C LEU A 201 11.14 13.33 -4.16
N PHE A 202 10.08 12.64 -4.59
CA PHE A 202 8.89 12.43 -3.78
C PHE A 202 9.20 11.58 -2.56
N VAL A 203 9.98 10.51 -2.71
CA VAL A 203 10.44 9.67 -1.59
C VAL A 203 11.27 10.48 -0.61
N GLU A 204 12.21 11.31 -1.10
CA GLU A 204 13.03 12.17 -0.24
C GLU A 204 12.18 13.16 0.55
N TRP A 205 11.21 13.79 -0.11
CA TRP A 205 10.29 14.72 0.53
C TRP A 205 9.44 14.04 1.61
N ILE A 206 8.79 12.91 1.30
CA ILE A 206 7.99 12.17 2.28
C ILE A 206 8.85 11.69 3.45
N HIS A 207 10.10 11.26 3.18
CA HIS A 207 11.03 10.89 4.24
C HIS A 207 11.36 12.08 5.14
N SER A 208 11.57 13.28 4.58
CA SER A 208 11.81 14.48 5.39
C SER A 208 10.64 14.81 6.32
N ILE A 209 9.40 14.59 5.87
CA ILE A 209 8.19 14.80 6.69
C ILE A 209 8.15 13.76 7.83
N ASN A 210 8.27 12.48 7.49
CA ASN A 210 8.12 11.39 8.46
C ASN A 210 9.24 11.31 9.50
N HIS A 211 10.39 11.95 9.26
CA HIS A 211 11.54 11.99 10.18
C HIS A 211 11.73 13.34 10.88
N THR A 212 10.76 14.25 10.78
CA THR A 212 10.77 15.49 11.57
C THR A 212 10.19 15.21 12.97
N PHE A 213 11.01 14.70 13.89
CA PHE A 213 10.76 14.66 15.34
C PHE A 213 12.06 14.84 16.12
#